data_AF-A0A6F8TZR4-F1
#
_entry.id   AF-A0A6F8TZR4-F1
#
_cell.length_a   1.000
_cell.length_b   1.000
_cell.length_c   1.000
_cell.angle_alpha   90.00
_cell.angle_beta   90.00
_cell.angle_gamma   90.00
#
_symmetry.space_group_name_H-M   'P 1'
#
loop_
_entity.id
_entity.type
_entity.pdbx_description
1 polymer ?
#
loop_
_entity_poly.entity_id
_entity_poly.type
_entity_poly.pdbx_seq_one_letter_code
_entity_poly.pdbx_strand_id
1 'polypeptide(L)'
;MIVDFIRRKLKVGGVLYISYNTQPGWAAMVPMRDLLAEHADLMSAQGAGTLSRIEDAITFAEQLMEVNPEYCNANPQIKNRLAKIKQDNKNYIAHEYFNRDWEPMAFAKMARWLEPAKMDWACSARYADAIESIQLTNEQQALIGNIPNPLFRQSVRDFCENRQFRADYWVKGARRLSGLDKDEMLDGLRVIMGVPRKDVQLKIAGRLGNFDLPSNIYTPLLDALSSYQPIFVSELWQVAKEHGVGRPALNSAIAILASKGVILPAQSDDEISKVAAKTGRLNRFLMSQSRSTTELSYLASPVTGGGIAVSLFHQFFLLATLEGGDDAKTLATFAWRILASQNKCLLKEGKPVSDENENLAELERQAGDFIDTRLPLFRALKII
;
A
#
# COMPACT_ATOMS: atom_id res chain seq x y z
N MET A 1 -26.58 -4.67 9.08
CA MET A 1 -26.38 -3.24 9.36
C MET A 1 -25.62 -2.50 8.24
N ILE A 2 -24.42 -2.95 7.85
CA ILE A 2 -23.59 -2.28 6.81
C ILE A 2 -24.27 -2.22 5.43
N VAL A 3 -24.80 -3.35 4.93
CA VAL A 3 -25.47 -3.41 3.62
C VAL A 3 -26.67 -2.45 3.56
N ASP A 4 -27.47 -2.39 4.62
CA ASP A 4 -28.60 -1.47 4.68
C ASP A 4 -28.15 0.01 4.66
N PHE A 5 -27.06 0.33 5.35
CA PHE A 5 -26.47 1.67 5.29
C PHE A 5 -26.04 2.02 3.86
N ILE A 6 -25.31 1.13 3.19
CA ILE A 6 -24.89 1.31 1.78
C ILE A 6 -26.12 1.53 0.89
N ARG A 7 -27.14 0.67 1.02
CA ARG A 7 -28.38 0.74 0.26
C ARG A 7 -29.07 2.10 0.40
N ARG A 8 -29.13 2.66 1.62
CA ARG A 8 -29.83 3.94 1.88
C ARG A 8 -29.00 5.18 1.57
N LYS A 9 -27.67 5.10 1.71
CA LYS A 9 -26.81 6.30 1.71
C LYS A 9 -25.94 6.45 0.48
N LEU A 10 -25.57 5.36 -0.19
CA LEU A 10 -24.79 5.45 -1.43
C LEU A 10 -25.71 5.87 -2.58
N LYS A 11 -25.37 6.96 -3.26
CA LYS A 11 -26.08 7.43 -4.46
C LYS A 11 -25.90 6.42 -5.61
N VAL A 12 -26.83 6.40 -6.57
CA VAL A 12 -26.66 5.63 -7.82
C VAL A 12 -25.39 6.13 -8.53
N GLY A 13 -24.57 5.21 -9.05
CA GLY A 13 -23.24 5.50 -9.58
C GLY A 13 -22.15 5.71 -8.51
N GLY A 14 -22.51 5.69 -7.22
CA GLY A 14 -21.55 5.77 -6.13
C GLY A 14 -20.66 4.54 -6.05
N VAL A 15 -19.41 4.74 -5.65
CA VAL A 15 -18.39 3.70 -5.50
C VAL A 15 -18.25 3.31 -4.04
N LEU A 16 -18.27 2.00 -3.77
CA LEU A 16 -17.94 1.40 -2.49
C LEU A 16 -16.57 0.71 -2.61
N TYR A 17 -15.63 1.13 -1.77
CA TYR A 17 -14.42 0.35 -1.48
C TYR A 17 -14.73 -0.62 -0.34
N ILE A 18 -14.45 -1.90 -0.52
CA ILE A 18 -14.55 -2.90 0.54
C ILE A 18 -13.35 -3.84 0.50
N SER A 19 -12.84 -4.16 1.68
CA SER A 19 -11.73 -5.11 1.84
C SER A 19 -12.06 -6.20 2.84
N TYR A 20 -11.66 -7.43 2.55
CA TYR A 20 -11.99 -8.60 3.36
C TYR A 20 -11.06 -9.79 3.07
N ASN A 21 -10.88 -10.65 4.07
CA ASN A 21 -10.15 -11.91 3.94
C ASN A 21 -10.97 -12.93 3.14
N THR A 22 -10.29 -13.74 2.34
CA THR A 22 -10.90 -14.73 1.44
C THR A 22 -10.54 -16.15 1.82
N GLN A 23 -11.50 -17.07 1.63
CA GLN A 23 -11.37 -18.46 2.08
C GLN A 23 -10.21 -19.23 1.45
N PRO A 24 -9.96 -19.24 0.12
CA PRO A 24 -8.94 -20.11 -0.46
C PRO A 24 -7.57 -19.98 0.21
N GLY A 25 -7.08 -18.76 0.40
CA GLY A 25 -5.78 -18.50 1.03
C GLY A 25 -5.77 -18.55 2.56
N TRP A 26 -6.93 -18.53 3.21
CA TRP A 26 -7.05 -18.62 4.67
C TRP A 26 -7.49 -19.98 5.19
N ALA A 27 -8.06 -20.85 4.35
CA ALA A 27 -8.72 -22.09 4.77
C ALA A 27 -7.84 -22.93 5.69
N ALA A 28 -6.57 -23.09 5.32
CA ALA A 28 -5.61 -23.83 6.12
C ALA A 28 -5.23 -23.13 7.44
N MET A 29 -5.35 -21.81 7.55
CA MET A 29 -4.95 -21.03 8.73
C MET A 29 -6.10 -20.79 9.71
N VAL A 30 -7.36 -20.88 9.26
CA VAL A 30 -8.54 -20.66 10.14
C VAL A 30 -8.48 -21.52 11.41
N PRO A 31 -8.24 -22.85 11.35
CA PRO A 31 -8.19 -23.67 12.56
C PRO A 31 -7.10 -23.24 13.54
N MET A 32 -5.91 -22.88 13.05
CA MET A 32 -4.83 -22.36 13.90
C MET A 32 -5.19 -21.02 14.53
N ARG A 33 -5.84 -20.12 13.78
CA ARG A 33 -6.28 -18.83 14.30
C ARG A 33 -7.35 -19.00 15.38
N ASP A 34 -8.31 -19.91 15.18
CA ASP A 34 -9.36 -20.18 16.17
C ASP A 34 -8.75 -20.75 17.46
N LEU A 35 -7.77 -21.65 17.33
CA LEU A 35 -7.01 -22.17 18.47
C LEU A 35 -6.23 -21.08 19.21
N LEU A 36 -5.60 -20.15 18.50
CA LEU A 36 -4.90 -19.01 19.11
C LEU A 36 -5.87 -18.12 19.90
N ALA A 37 -7.03 -17.80 19.32
CA ALA A 37 -8.05 -17.00 19.98
C ALA A 37 -8.62 -17.70 21.22
N GLU A 38 -8.92 -19.00 21.12
CA GLU A 38 -9.40 -19.81 22.23
C GLU A 38 -8.36 -19.92 23.35
N HIS A 39 -7.07 -20.08 23.02
CA HIS A 39 -6.00 -20.04 24.01
C HIS A 39 -5.95 -18.69 24.74
N ALA A 40 -6.02 -17.58 24.01
CA ALA A 40 -6.04 -16.25 24.62
C ALA A 40 -7.24 -16.02 25.54
N ASP A 41 -8.38 -16.65 25.26
CA ASP A 41 -9.59 -16.53 26.08
C ASP A 41 -9.58 -17.46 27.31
N LEU A 42 -9.14 -18.71 27.15
CA LEU A 42 -9.25 -19.75 28.17
C LEU A 42 -8.02 -19.90 29.08
N MET A 43 -6.81 -19.67 28.54
CA MET A 43 -5.55 -19.98 29.23
C MET A 43 -4.88 -18.75 29.84
N SER A 44 -5.41 -17.55 29.56
CA SER A 44 -4.83 -16.31 30.08
C SER A 44 -5.29 -16.01 31.50
N ALA A 45 -4.35 -15.57 32.35
CA ALA A 45 -4.67 -15.17 33.72
C ALA A 45 -5.71 -14.02 33.74
N GLN A 46 -6.62 -14.04 34.73
CA GLN A 46 -7.55 -12.93 34.94
C GLN A 46 -6.76 -11.64 35.18
N GLY A 47 -6.99 -10.64 34.34
CA GLY A 47 -6.28 -9.35 34.38
C GLY A 47 -5.03 -9.26 33.50
N ALA A 48 -4.62 -10.33 32.81
CA ALA A 48 -3.54 -10.26 31.83
C ALA A 48 -3.90 -9.28 30.70
N GLY A 49 -2.99 -8.37 30.36
CA GLY A 49 -3.15 -7.43 29.26
C GLY A 49 -3.16 -8.13 27.91
N THR A 50 -3.87 -7.57 26.92
CA THR A 50 -4.06 -8.15 25.58
C THR A 50 -2.76 -8.61 24.92
N LEU A 51 -1.68 -7.84 25.06
CA LEU A 51 -0.37 -8.16 24.48
C LEU A 51 0.24 -9.44 25.07
N SER A 52 0.14 -9.64 26.39
CA SER A 52 0.62 -10.86 27.05
C SER A 52 -0.13 -12.09 26.52
N ARG A 53 -1.47 -11.99 26.40
CA ARG A 53 -2.30 -13.10 25.91
C ARG A 53 -1.92 -13.54 24.49
N ILE A 54 -1.58 -12.57 23.64
CA ILE A 54 -1.14 -12.82 22.27
C ILE A 54 0.22 -13.54 22.26
N GLU A 55 1.17 -13.08 23.07
CA GLU A 55 2.49 -13.71 23.19
C GLU A 55 2.39 -15.14 23.71
N ASP A 56 1.56 -15.36 24.73
CA ASP A 56 1.32 -16.68 25.31
C ASP A 56 0.69 -17.63 24.27
N ALA A 57 -0.31 -17.15 23.52
CA ALA A 57 -0.95 -17.93 22.46
C ALA A 57 0.02 -18.30 21.32
N ILE A 58 0.87 -17.35 20.89
CA ILE A 58 1.90 -17.63 19.87
C ILE A 58 2.91 -18.65 20.40
N THR A 59 3.36 -18.51 21.65
CA THR A 59 4.29 -19.44 22.29
C THR A 59 3.70 -20.85 22.38
N PHE A 60 2.42 -20.95 22.75
CA PHE A 60 1.69 -22.21 22.74
C PHE A 60 1.61 -22.83 21.33
N ALA A 61 1.34 -22.02 20.30
CA ALA A 61 1.32 -22.51 18.94
C ALA A 61 2.70 -23.05 18.50
N GLU A 62 3.80 -22.42 18.91
CA GLU A 62 5.16 -22.94 18.68
C GLU A 62 5.36 -24.33 19.32
N GLN A 63 5.01 -24.47 20.60
CA GLN A 63 5.07 -25.75 21.31
C GLN A 63 4.21 -26.83 20.64
N LEU A 64 3.02 -26.45 20.16
CA LEU A 64 2.17 -27.35 19.38
C LEU A 64 2.85 -27.75 18.06
N MET A 65 3.58 -26.86 17.38
CA MET A 65 4.30 -27.22 16.16
C MET A 65 5.47 -28.18 16.42
N GLU A 66 6.12 -28.08 17.57
CA GLU A 66 7.25 -28.93 17.96
C GLU A 66 6.85 -30.40 18.15
N VAL A 67 5.62 -30.66 18.63
CA VAL A 67 5.08 -32.03 18.72
C VAL A 67 4.61 -32.60 17.37
N ASN A 68 4.81 -31.84 16.27
CA ASN A 68 4.53 -32.22 14.88
C ASN A 68 3.14 -32.86 14.65
N PRO A 69 2.04 -32.14 14.95
CA PRO A 69 0.69 -32.67 14.81
C PRO A 69 0.37 -32.89 13.34
N GLU A 70 -0.52 -33.85 13.06
CA GLU A 70 -0.90 -34.22 11.69
C GLU A 70 -1.47 -33.04 10.89
N TYR A 71 -2.13 -32.09 11.57
CA TYR A 71 -2.55 -30.82 10.97
C TYR A 71 -1.41 -30.09 10.24
N CYS A 72 -0.20 -30.09 10.79
CA CYS A 72 0.97 -29.44 10.19
C CYS A 72 1.58 -30.24 9.05
N ASN A 73 1.48 -31.58 9.10
CA ASN A 73 1.88 -32.45 8.00
C ASN A 73 0.96 -32.22 6.79
N ALA A 74 -0.35 -32.08 7.03
CA ALA A 74 -1.34 -31.75 6.00
C ALA A 74 -1.27 -30.29 5.52
N ASN A 75 -0.75 -29.37 6.36
CA ASN A 75 -0.69 -27.94 6.09
C ASN A 75 0.73 -27.36 6.36
N PRO A 76 1.76 -27.76 5.60
CA PRO A 76 3.15 -27.39 5.86
C PRO A 76 3.40 -25.87 5.85
N GLN A 77 2.59 -25.12 5.11
CA GLN A 77 2.62 -23.66 5.04
C GLN A 77 2.39 -22.96 6.39
N ILE A 78 1.77 -23.62 7.36
CA ILE A 78 1.43 -23.02 8.66
C ILE A 78 2.70 -22.73 9.47
N LYS A 79 3.73 -23.60 9.39
CA LYS A 79 5.01 -23.38 10.10
C LYS A 79 5.65 -22.06 9.68
N ASN A 80 5.76 -21.82 8.36
CA ASN A 80 6.31 -20.58 7.82
C ASN A 80 5.44 -19.36 8.18
N ARG A 81 4.11 -19.53 8.23
CA ARG A 81 3.19 -18.45 8.58
C ARG A 81 3.29 -18.04 10.05
N LEU A 82 3.40 -19.00 10.97
CA LEU A 82 3.62 -18.74 12.41
C LEU A 82 4.96 -18.04 12.64
N ALA A 83 6.03 -18.49 12.00
CA ALA A 83 7.34 -17.83 12.08
C ALA A 83 7.29 -16.37 11.61
N LYS A 84 6.47 -16.06 10.59
CA LYS A 84 6.25 -14.69 10.12
C LYS A 84 5.43 -13.86 11.10
N ILE A 85 4.33 -14.42 11.64
CA ILE A 85 3.47 -13.73 12.62
C ILE A 85 4.30 -13.24 13.81
N LYS A 86 5.28 -14.03 14.28
CA LYS A 86 6.18 -13.64 15.39
C LYS A 86 6.97 -12.35 15.14
N GLN A 87 7.24 -12.03 13.88
CA GLN A 87 8.01 -10.86 13.47
C GLN A 87 7.14 -9.62 13.22
N ASP A 88 5.82 -9.79 13.12
CA ASP A 88 4.89 -8.72 12.82
C ASP A 88 4.61 -7.84 14.05
N ASN A 89 4.06 -6.64 13.80
CA ASN A 89 3.67 -5.73 14.87
C ASN A 89 2.56 -6.34 15.74
N LYS A 90 2.73 -6.35 17.06
CA LYS A 90 1.78 -6.97 18.00
C LYS A 90 0.37 -6.39 17.92
N ASN A 91 0.21 -5.10 17.63
CA ASN A 91 -1.11 -4.50 17.41
C ASN A 91 -1.76 -5.04 16.13
N TYR A 92 -0.99 -5.23 15.06
CA TYR A 92 -1.49 -5.86 13.84
C TYR A 92 -1.93 -7.31 14.08
N ILE A 93 -1.13 -8.08 14.82
CA ILE A 93 -1.48 -9.46 15.19
C ILE A 93 -2.78 -9.51 15.99
N ALA A 94 -2.94 -8.61 16.96
CA ALA A 94 -4.17 -8.49 17.76
C ALA A 94 -5.40 -8.30 16.86
N HIS A 95 -5.31 -7.37 15.90
CA HIS A 95 -6.40 -7.06 14.98
C HIS A 95 -6.68 -8.21 13.98
N GLU A 96 -5.65 -8.88 13.49
CA GLU A 96 -5.78 -9.88 12.42
C GLU A 96 -6.18 -11.26 12.95
N TYR A 97 -5.67 -11.68 14.11
CA TYR A 97 -5.83 -13.06 14.60
C TYR A 97 -6.78 -13.18 15.80
N PHE A 98 -6.90 -12.15 16.63
CA PHE A 98 -7.61 -12.22 17.92
C PHE A 98 -8.93 -11.44 17.95
N ASN A 99 -9.35 -10.86 16.83
CA ASN A 99 -10.67 -10.23 16.73
C ASN A 99 -11.76 -11.32 16.70
N ARG A 100 -12.70 -11.34 17.65
CA ARG A 100 -13.71 -12.39 17.80
C ARG A 100 -14.56 -12.60 16.55
N ASP A 101 -15.05 -11.51 15.96
CA ASP A 101 -15.99 -11.55 14.84
C ASP A 101 -15.24 -11.43 13.49
N TRP A 102 -14.44 -12.46 13.19
CA TRP A 102 -13.62 -12.55 11.98
C TRP A 102 -13.94 -13.85 11.21
N GLU A 103 -14.31 -13.71 9.94
CA GLU A 103 -14.61 -14.85 9.05
C GLU A 103 -14.12 -14.56 7.63
N PRO A 104 -13.15 -15.33 7.09
CA PRO A 104 -12.83 -15.28 5.67
C PRO A 104 -14.03 -15.72 4.85
N MET A 105 -14.33 -15.00 3.77
CA MET A 105 -15.50 -15.28 2.94
C MET A 105 -15.15 -15.42 1.46
N ALA A 106 -15.86 -16.30 0.78
CA ALA A 106 -15.77 -16.42 -0.67
C ALA A 106 -16.32 -15.15 -1.35
N PHE A 107 -15.75 -14.77 -2.49
CA PHE A 107 -16.23 -13.65 -3.31
C PHE A 107 -17.74 -13.74 -3.60
N ALA A 108 -18.25 -14.94 -3.93
CA ALA A 108 -19.68 -15.14 -4.18
C ALA A 108 -20.57 -14.83 -2.96
N LYS A 109 -20.09 -15.06 -1.72
CA LYS A 109 -20.82 -14.70 -0.49
C LYS A 109 -20.90 -13.18 -0.36
N MET A 110 -19.79 -12.47 -0.60
CA MET A 110 -19.76 -11.01 -0.61
C MET A 110 -20.70 -10.42 -1.68
N ALA A 111 -20.66 -10.95 -2.91
CA ALA A 111 -21.53 -10.50 -3.99
C ALA A 111 -23.02 -10.61 -3.62
N ARG A 112 -23.44 -11.75 -3.06
CA ARG A 112 -24.82 -11.96 -2.59
C ARG A 112 -25.21 -11.02 -1.44
N TRP A 113 -24.29 -10.72 -0.53
CA TRP A 113 -24.56 -9.76 0.55
C TRP A 113 -24.80 -8.34 0.04
N LEU A 114 -24.10 -7.94 -1.03
CA LEU A 114 -24.20 -6.60 -1.59
C LEU A 114 -25.33 -6.45 -2.63
N GLU A 115 -25.88 -7.55 -3.12
CA GLU A 115 -26.97 -7.57 -4.11
C GLU A 115 -28.21 -6.75 -3.69
N PRO A 116 -28.74 -6.82 -2.45
CA PRO A 116 -29.88 -6.00 -2.03
C PRO A 116 -29.61 -4.49 -2.04
N ALA A 117 -28.33 -4.10 -2.02
CA ALA A 117 -27.89 -2.71 -2.15
C ALA A 117 -27.66 -2.28 -3.61
N LYS A 118 -27.91 -3.18 -4.58
CA LYS A 118 -27.72 -3.01 -6.03
C LYS A 118 -26.27 -2.70 -6.40
N MET A 119 -25.34 -3.38 -5.75
CA MET A 119 -23.91 -3.19 -5.98
C MET A 119 -23.41 -4.19 -7.03
N ASP A 120 -22.78 -3.66 -8.07
CA ASP A 120 -22.12 -4.43 -9.11
C ASP A 120 -20.61 -4.40 -8.90
N TRP A 121 -19.95 -5.54 -9.03
CA TRP A 121 -18.49 -5.58 -8.97
C TRP A 121 -17.89 -4.84 -10.17
N ALA A 122 -16.98 -3.90 -9.89
CA ALA A 122 -16.31 -3.09 -10.91
C ALA A 122 -14.91 -3.62 -11.21
N CYS A 123 -14.02 -3.64 -10.22
CA CYS A 123 -12.65 -4.13 -10.33
C CYS A 123 -12.01 -4.31 -8.94
N SER A 124 -10.82 -4.92 -8.92
CA SER A 124 -9.94 -4.84 -7.74
C SER A 124 -9.45 -3.41 -7.54
N ALA A 125 -9.31 -3.01 -6.29
CA ALA A 125 -8.68 -1.75 -5.88
C ALA A 125 -7.13 -1.82 -5.91
N ARG A 126 -6.55 -2.99 -6.19
CA ARG A 126 -5.10 -3.17 -6.33
C ARG A 126 -4.72 -3.22 -7.80
N TYR A 127 -3.94 -2.23 -8.26
CA TYR A 127 -3.50 -2.14 -9.65
C TYR A 127 -2.78 -3.40 -10.17
N ALA A 128 -1.97 -4.06 -9.33
CA ALA A 128 -1.25 -5.28 -9.72
C ALA A 128 -2.17 -6.46 -10.07
N ASP A 129 -3.43 -6.46 -9.60
CA ASP A 129 -4.40 -7.49 -9.95
C ASP A 129 -4.93 -7.32 -11.38
N ALA A 130 -4.85 -6.11 -11.95
CA ALA A 130 -5.23 -5.86 -13.34
C ALA A 130 -4.23 -6.44 -14.36
N ILE A 131 -3.03 -6.83 -13.91
CA ILE A 131 -1.97 -7.38 -14.75
C ILE A 131 -2.01 -8.91 -14.68
N GLU A 132 -2.81 -9.54 -15.52
CA GLU A 132 -3.06 -10.99 -15.44
C GLU A 132 -1.79 -11.83 -15.67
N SER A 133 -0.91 -11.38 -16.57
CA SER A 133 0.31 -12.11 -16.96
C SER A 133 1.32 -12.33 -15.84
N ILE A 134 1.27 -11.53 -14.77
CA ILE A 134 2.15 -11.70 -13.59
C ILE A 134 1.46 -12.47 -12.46
N GLN A 135 0.14 -12.67 -12.54
CA GLN A 135 -0.67 -13.33 -11.51
C GLN A 135 -1.09 -14.75 -11.88
N LEU A 136 -1.37 -14.98 -13.17
CA LEU A 136 -2.05 -16.16 -13.68
C LEU A 136 -1.27 -16.78 -14.85
N THR A 137 -1.16 -18.11 -14.87
CA THR A 137 -0.57 -18.82 -16.02
C THR A 137 -1.45 -18.65 -17.26
N ASN A 138 -0.91 -18.94 -18.45
CA ASN A 138 -1.68 -18.85 -19.70
C ASN A 138 -2.92 -19.77 -19.68
N GLU A 139 -2.80 -20.96 -19.10
CA GLU A 139 -3.90 -21.93 -18.96
C GLU A 139 -4.98 -21.41 -18.01
N GLN A 140 -4.57 -20.75 -16.91
CA GLN A 140 -5.50 -20.12 -15.97
C GLN A 140 -6.23 -18.95 -16.61
N GLN A 141 -5.53 -18.10 -17.37
CA GLN A 141 -6.13 -17.00 -18.12
C GLN A 141 -7.15 -17.53 -19.15
N ALA A 142 -6.80 -18.58 -19.90
CA ALA A 142 -7.70 -19.21 -20.88
C ALA A 142 -8.95 -19.80 -20.20
N LEU A 143 -8.79 -20.51 -19.08
CA LEU A 143 -9.90 -21.04 -18.30
C LEU A 143 -10.84 -19.93 -17.83
N ILE A 144 -10.30 -18.87 -17.23
CA ILE A 144 -11.10 -17.75 -16.70
C ILE A 144 -11.79 -16.98 -17.83
N GLY A 145 -11.10 -16.77 -18.95
CA GLY A 145 -11.64 -16.10 -20.13
C GLY A 145 -12.87 -16.78 -20.72
N ASN A 146 -12.92 -18.12 -20.65
CA ASN A 146 -14.03 -18.92 -21.17
C ASN A 146 -15.28 -18.95 -20.28
N ILE A 147 -15.21 -18.48 -19.04
CA ILE A 147 -16.37 -18.45 -18.13
C ILE A 147 -17.28 -17.28 -18.51
N PRO A 148 -18.57 -17.44 -18.84
CA PRO A 148 -19.42 -16.30 -19.22
C PRO A 148 -19.81 -15.40 -18.05
N ASN A 149 -20.02 -15.98 -16.86
CA ASN A 149 -20.49 -15.24 -15.69
C ASN A 149 -19.32 -14.47 -15.03
N PRO A 150 -19.34 -13.12 -15.00
CA PRO A 150 -18.23 -12.33 -14.48
C PRO A 150 -18.00 -12.48 -12.97
N LEU A 151 -19.04 -12.79 -12.18
CA LEU A 151 -18.90 -13.04 -10.75
C LEU A 151 -18.26 -14.40 -10.49
N PHE A 152 -18.63 -15.41 -11.28
CA PHE A 152 -18.02 -16.73 -11.16
C PHE A 152 -16.55 -16.73 -11.60
N ARG A 153 -16.18 -15.92 -12.62
CA ARG A 153 -14.77 -15.66 -12.98
C ARG A 153 -13.94 -15.27 -11.76
N GLN A 154 -14.45 -14.36 -10.93
CA GLN A 154 -13.74 -13.90 -9.73
C GLN A 154 -13.58 -15.00 -8.68
N SER A 155 -14.61 -15.84 -8.50
CA SER A 155 -14.50 -16.99 -7.60
C SER A 155 -13.47 -18.01 -8.09
N VAL A 156 -13.43 -18.34 -9.39
CA VAL A 156 -12.40 -19.22 -9.96
C VAL A 156 -11.01 -18.61 -9.85
N ARG A 157 -10.89 -17.30 -10.14
CA ARG A 157 -9.65 -16.56 -9.99
C ARG A 157 -9.10 -16.61 -8.56
N ASP A 158 -9.95 -16.53 -7.55
CA ASP A 158 -9.52 -16.63 -6.15
C ASP A 158 -8.82 -17.97 -5.84
N PHE A 159 -9.27 -19.07 -6.47
CA PHE A 159 -8.59 -20.37 -6.37
C PHE A 159 -7.28 -20.40 -7.16
N CYS A 160 -7.26 -19.86 -8.38
CA CYS A 160 -6.03 -19.78 -9.18
C CYS A 160 -4.93 -18.98 -8.46
N GLU A 161 -5.29 -17.92 -7.74
CA GLU A 161 -4.35 -17.06 -7.02
C GLU A 161 -4.05 -17.55 -5.59
N ASN A 162 -4.80 -18.52 -5.06
CA ASN A 162 -4.86 -18.83 -3.64
C ASN A 162 -5.09 -17.57 -2.78
N ARG A 163 -6.08 -16.77 -3.20
CA ARG A 163 -6.32 -15.41 -2.70
C ARG A 163 -6.54 -15.42 -1.19
N GLN A 164 -5.80 -14.59 -0.48
CA GLN A 164 -5.93 -14.39 0.98
C GLN A 164 -6.77 -13.16 1.33
N PHE A 165 -6.69 -12.12 0.50
CA PHE A 165 -7.29 -10.83 0.79
C PHE A 165 -7.79 -10.17 -0.49
N ARG A 166 -8.97 -9.57 -0.42
CA ARG A 166 -9.54 -8.74 -1.47
C ARG A 166 -9.69 -7.31 -0.98
N ALA A 167 -9.46 -6.39 -1.90
CA ALA A 167 -9.87 -5.00 -1.81
C ALA A 167 -10.50 -4.68 -3.16
N ASP A 168 -11.80 -4.43 -3.18
CA ASP A 168 -12.59 -4.34 -4.41
C ASP A 168 -13.37 -3.02 -4.44
N TYR A 169 -13.52 -2.48 -5.64
CA TYR A 169 -14.48 -1.42 -5.94
C TYR A 169 -15.78 -2.02 -6.46
N TRP A 170 -16.90 -1.62 -5.85
CA TRP A 170 -18.25 -1.96 -6.25
C TRP A 170 -19.02 -0.68 -6.58
N VAL A 171 -19.84 -0.70 -7.62
CA VAL A 171 -20.59 0.49 -8.07
C VAL A 171 -22.07 0.22 -7.97
N LYS A 172 -22.83 1.18 -7.43
CA LYS A 172 -24.28 1.03 -7.31
C LYS A 172 -24.97 1.26 -8.65
N GLY A 173 -25.49 0.21 -9.27
CA GLY A 173 -26.11 0.27 -10.59
C GLY A 173 -25.09 0.67 -11.67
N ALA A 174 -24.01 -0.12 -11.79
CA ALA A 174 -22.92 0.18 -12.68
C ALA A 174 -23.36 0.25 -14.15
N ARG A 175 -22.80 1.19 -14.90
CA ARG A 175 -22.89 1.24 -16.36
C ARG A 175 -21.52 0.96 -16.94
N ARG A 176 -21.46 0.11 -17.96
CA ARG A 176 -20.21 -0.18 -18.66
C ARG A 176 -19.89 0.97 -19.61
N LEU A 177 -18.67 1.46 -19.50
CA LEU A 177 -18.10 2.44 -20.43
C LEU A 177 -17.84 1.74 -21.77
N SER A 178 -18.01 2.47 -22.87
CA SER A 178 -17.48 2.03 -24.16
C SER A 178 -15.95 2.05 -24.14
N GLY A 179 -15.32 1.43 -25.14
CA GLY A 179 -13.86 1.52 -25.30
C GLY A 179 -13.39 2.97 -25.46
N LEU A 180 -14.13 3.75 -26.26
CA LEU A 180 -13.86 5.17 -26.49
C LEU A 180 -13.98 5.99 -25.19
N ASP A 181 -15.10 5.87 -24.47
CA ASP A 181 -15.29 6.61 -23.21
C ASP A 181 -14.19 6.27 -22.18
N LYS A 182 -13.80 5.00 -22.13
CA LYS A 182 -12.72 4.56 -21.23
C LYS A 182 -11.39 5.24 -21.59
N ASP A 183 -11.04 5.28 -22.87
CA ASP A 183 -9.79 5.89 -23.32
C ASP A 183 -9.81 7.42 -23.12
N GLU A 184 -10.91 8.10 -23.43
CA GLU A 184 -11.08 9.54 -23.19
C GLU A 184 -11.01 9.89 -21.70
N MET A 185 -11.66 9.10 -20.85
CA MET A 185 -11.60 9.30 -19.39
C MET A 185 -10.19 9.06 -18.84
N LEU A 186 -9.48 8.03 -19.33
CA LEU A 186 -8.09 7.77 -18.94
C LEU A 186 -7.19 8.91 -19.38
N ASP A 187 -7.35 9.41 -20.61
CA ASP A 187 -6.57 10.52 -21.17
C ASP A 187 -6.73 11.82 -20.37
N GLY A 188 -7.89 12.04 -19.77
CA GLY A 188 -8.17 13.17 -18.89
C GLY A 188 -7.59 13.05 -17.47
N LEU A 189 -7.07 11.88 -17.07
CA LEU A 189 -6.40 11.72 -15.78
C LEU A 189 -5.03 12.38 -15.79
N ARG A 190 -4.66 12.98 -14.65
CA ARG A 190 -3.31 13.51 -14.41
C ARG A 190 -2.55 12.57 -13.48
N VAL A 191 -1.27 12.42 -13.75
CA VAL A 191 -0.35 11.63 -12.93
C VAL A 191 0.94 12.42 -12.66
N ILE A 192 1.57 12.11 -11.54
CA ILE A 192 2.84 12.70 -11.11
C ILE A 192 3.78 11.60 -10.61
N MET A 193 5.09 11.76 -10.80
CA MET A 193 6.10 10.86 -10.24
C MET A 193 6.15 11.00 -8.70
N GLY A 194 5.98 9.88 -7.99
CA GLY A 194 5.92 9.81 -6.52
C GLY A 194 7.21 9.35 -5.85
N VAL A 195 8.23 8.97 -6.62
CA VAL A 195 9.54 8.53 -6.13
C VAL A 195 10.65 9.13 -7.01
N PRO A 196 11.88 9.33 -6.52
CA PRO A 196 12.91 9.90 -7.38
C PRO A 196 13.27 8.99 -8.55
N ARG A 197 13.50 9.59 -9.72
CA ARG A 197 13.78 8.87 -10.98
C ARG A 197 14.89 7.83 -10.87
N LYS A 198 15.91 8.10 -10.05
CA LYS A 198 17.06 7.21 -9.81
C LYS A 198 16.68 5.93 -9.02
N ASP A 199 15.59 5.96 -8.26
CA ASP A 199 15.16 4.86 -7.40
C ASP A 199 14.16 3.92 -8.11
N VAL A 200 13.72 4.29 -9.31
CA VAL A 200 12.76 3.48 -10.07
C VAL A 200 13.45 2.22 -10.60
N GLN A 201 13.07 1.07 -10.03
CA GLN A 201 13.51 -0.24 -10.51
C GLN A 201 12.60 -0.76 -11.63
N LEU A 202 13.20 -1.13 -12.76
CA LEU A 202 12.54 -1.77 -13.90
C LEU A 202 12.28 -3.26 -13.67
N LYS A 203 11.70 -3.60 -12.52
CA LYS A 203 11.30 -4.96 -12.12
C LYS A 203 9.95 -4.93 -11.40
N ILE A 204 9.16 -5.97 -11.55
CA ILE A 204 7.93 -6.17 -10.78
C ILE A 204 7.82 -7.62 -10.31
N ALA A 205 7.39 -7.80 -9.06
CA ALA A 205 7.05 -9.11 -8.52
C ALA A 205 5.55 -9.35 -8.71
N GLY A 206 5.20 -10.53 -9.21
CA GLY A 206 3.85 -11.07 -9.23
C GLY A 206 3.81 -12.45 -8.60
N ARG A 207 2.63 -13.08 -8.57
CA ARG A 207 2.47 -14.43 -8.04
C ARG A 207 3.32 -15.47 -8.78
N LEU A 208 3.51 -15.29 -10.09
CA LEU A 208 4.29 -16.22 -10.91
C LEU A 208 5.81 -16.01 -10.83
N GLY A 209 6.29 -14.98 -10.12
CA GLY A 209 7.71 -14.68 -9.96
C GLY A 209 8.06 -13.22 -10.21
N ASN A 210 9.32 -12.97 -10.55
CA ASN A 210 9.83 -11.64 -10.86
C ASN A 210 9.91 -11.44 -12.37
N PHE A 211 9.51 -10.25 -12.82
CA PHE A 211 9.46 -9.87 -14.23
C PHE A 211 10.25 -8.59 -14.45
N ASP A 212 11.03 -8.54 -15.53
CA ASP A 212 11.70 -7.33 -15.97
C ASP A 212 10.73 -6.43 -16.74
N LEU A 213 10.87 -5.12 -16.54
CA LEU A 213 10.09 -4.11 -17.24
C LEU A 213 10.91 -3.61 -18.46
N PRO A 214 10.43 -3.80 -19.70
CA PRO A 214 11.20 -3.46 -20.89
C PRO A 214 11.59 -1.97 -20.95
N SER A 215 12.88 -1.66 -20.93
CA SER A 215 13.37 -0.27 -20.86
C SER A 215 12.89 0.60 -22.01
N ASN A 216 12.70 0.03 -23.21
CA ASN A 216 12.16 0.73 -24.37
C ASN A 216 10.71 1.23 -24.17
N ILE A 217 9.96 0.62 -23.25
CA ILE A 217 8.61 1.07 -22.89
C ILE A 217 8.66 2.06 -21.72
N TYR A 218 9.39 1.70 -20.65
CA TYR A 218 9.27 2.42 -19.38
C TYR A 218 10.17 3.66 -19.29
N THR A 219 11.38 3.64 -19.86
CA THR A 219 12.32 4.76 -19.76
C THR A 219 11.73 6.05 -20.35
N PRO A 220 11.14 6.07 -21.57
CA PRO A 220 10.55 7.29 -22.13
C PRO A 220 9.45 7.89 -21.26
N LEU A 221 8.59 7.03 -20.69
CA LEU A 221 7.51 7.47 -19.80
C LEU A 221 8.05 8.07 -18.50
N LEU A 222 9.07 7.43 -17.91
CA LEU A 222 9.70 7.90 -16.68
C LEU A 222 10.47 9.21 -16.90
N ASP A 223 11.06 9.40 -18.08
CA ASP A 223 11.80 10.61 -18.41
C ASP A 223 10.82 11.78 -18.63
N ALA A 224 9.67 11.55 -19.26
CA ALA A 224 8.58 12.55 -19.36
C ALA A 224 8.05 12.98 -17.97
N LEU A 225 8.04 12.06 -17.00
CA LEU A 225 7.61 12.30 -15.63
C LEU A 225 8.70 12.88 -14.71
N SER A 226 9.96 12.95 -15.17
CA SER A 226 11.12 13.33 -14.35
C SER A 226 11.17 14.81 -13.95
N SER A 227 10.33 15.64 -14.57
CA SER A 227 10.12 17.05 -14.16
C SER A 227 9.36 17.17 -12.82
N TYR A 228 8.82 16.06 -12.30
CA TYR A 228 7.95 16.01 -11.14
C TYR A 228 6.73 16.95 -11.25
N GLN A 229 6.30 17.30 -12.47
CA GLN A 229 5.05 18.03 -12.67
C GLN A 229 3.90 17.07 -12.97
N PRO A 230 2.66 17.39 -12.57
CA PRO A 230 1.49 16.65 -13.02
C PRO A 230 1.34 16.76 -14.53
N ILE A 231 1.28 15.62 -15.22
CA ILE A 231 1.04 15.53 -16.67
C ILE A 231 -0.21 14.69 -16.94
N PHE A 232 -0.87 14.93 -18.05
CA PHE A 232 -2.00 14.12 -18.47
C PHE A 232 -1.54 12.76 -19.03
N VAL A 233 -2.38 11.74 -18.85
CA VAL A 233 -2.17 10.43 -19.47
C VAL A 233 -2.17 10.52 -21.00
N SER A 234 -2.90 11.49 -21.58
CA SER A 234 -2.84 11.77 -23.02
C SER A 234 -1.46 12.21 -23.51
N GLU A 235 -0.69 12.92 -22.69
CA GLU A 235 0.69 13.31 -23.00
C GLU A 235 1.63 12.10 -22.94
N LEU A 236 1.47 11.25 -21.92
CA LEU A 236 2.18 9.96 -21.84
C LEU A 236 1.86 9.06 -23.03
N TRP A 237 0.63 9.15 -23.56
CA TRP A 237 0.25 8.43 -24.76
C TRP A 237 0.99 8.91 -26.02
N GLN A 238 1.22 10.22 -26.17
CA GLN A 238 2.04 10.71 -27.29
C GLN A 238 3.48 10.17 -27.19
N VAL A 239 4.08 10.25 -26.00
CA VAL A 239 5.44 9.72 -25.74
C VAL A 239 5.52 8.23 -26.05
N ALA A 240 4.54 7.44 -25.59
CA ALA A 240 4.46 6.01 -25.85
C ALA A 240 4.38 5.72 -27.36
N LYS A 241 3.52 6.45 -28.07
CA LYS A 241 3.29 6.28 -29.51
C LYS A 241 4.53 6.59 -30.33
N GLU A 242 5.27 7.64 -29.99
CA GLU A 242 6.54 8.00 -30.63
C GLU A 242 7.60 6.90 -30.50
N HIS A 243 7.53 6.12 -29.42
CA HIS A 243 8.41 4.98 -29.16
C HIS A 243 7.83 3.63 -29.64
N GLY A 244 6.77 3.65 -30.44
CA GLY A 244 6.15 2.45 -31.00
C GLY A 244 5.38 1.59 -29.99
N VAL A 245 5.03 2.14 -28.82
CA VAL A 245 4.28 1.44 -27.78
C VAL A 245 2.78 1.56 -28.05
N GLY A 246 2.09 0.43 -28.17
CA GLY A 246 0.63 0.40 -28.35
C GLY A 246 -0.17 0.77 -27.10
N ARG A 247 -1.41 1.24 -27.28
CA ARG A 247 -2.30 1.69 -26.19
C ARG A 247 -2.51 0.65 -25.08
N PRO A 248 -2.70 -0.66 -25.36
CA PRO A 248 -2.80 -1.66 -24.29
C PRO A 248 -1.53 -1.77 -23.45
N ALA A 249 -0.35 -1.65 -24.07
CA ALA A 249 0.92 -1.72 -23.37
C ALA A 249 1.15 -0.48 -22.48
N LEU A 250 0.76 0.72 -22.94
CA LEU A 250 0.74 1.92 -22.11
C LEU A 250 -0.18 1.75 -20.89
N ASN A 251 -1.42 1.29 -21.10
CA ASN A 251 -2.37 1.11 -20.01
C ASN A 251 -1.85 0.13 -18.94
N SER A 252 -1.21 -0.96 -19.37
CA SER A 252 -0.50 -1.89 -18.47
C SER A 252 0.69 -1.22 -17.78
N ALA A 253 1.49 -0.42 -18.49
CA ALA A 253 2.62 0.31 -17.90
C ALA A 253 2.16 1.30 -16.81
N ILE A 254 1.10 2.08 -17.06
CA ILE A 254 0.49 2.98 -16.09
C ILE A 254 0.04 2.21 -14.85
N ALA A 255 -0.69 1.11 -15.01
CA ALA A 255 -1.14 0.28 -13.88
C ALA A 255 0.05 -0.32 -13.09
N ILE A 256 1.12 -0.75 -13.76
CA ILE A 256 2.33 -1.28 -13.11
C ILE A 256 3.03 -0.16 -12.32
N LEU A 257 3.26 1.00 -12.94
CA LEU A 257 3.89 2.15 -12.27
C LEU A 257 3.06 2.62 -11.06
N ALA A 258 1.73 2.65 -11.19
CA ALA A 258 0.83 2.98 -10.09
C ALA A 258 0.86 1.91 -8.98
N SER A 259 0.91 0.62 -9.33
CA SER A 259 1.03 -0.48 -8.37
C SER A 259 2.32 -0.42 -7.54
N LYS A 260 3.40 0.09 -8.15
CA LYS A 260 4.71 0.28 -7.52
C LYS A 260 4.81 1.59 -6.74
N GLY A 261 3.76 2.44 -6.78
CA GLY A 261 3.78 3.79 -6.21
C GLY A 261 4.73 4.75 -6.91
N VAL A 262 5.21 4.40 -8.12
CA VAL A 262 6.12 5.24 -8.91
C VAL A 262 5.37 6.45 -9.49
N ILE A 263 4.12 6.25 -9.89
CA ILE A 263 3.21 7.34 -10.26
C ILE A 263 2.03 7.38 -9.31
N LEU A 264 1.54 8.58 -9.07
CA LEU A 264 0.40 8.87 -8.22
C LEU A 264 -0.63 9.68 -9.02
N PRO A 265 -1.93 9.54 -8.75
CA PRO A 265 -2.93 10.42 -9.34
C PRO A 265 -2.67 11.86 -8.87
N ALA A 266 -2.94 12.83 -9.75
CA ALA A 266 -2.86 14.25 -9.43
C ALA A 266 -4.23 14.93 -9.60
N GLN A 267 -4.60 15.78 -8.66
CA GLN A 267 -5.81 16.59 -8.67
C GLN A 267 -5.71 17.72 -9.71
N SER A 268 -6.82 18.41 -10.00
CA SER A 268 -6.80 19.64 -10.80
C SER A 268 -6.11 20.78 -10.05
N ASP A 269 -5.57 21.76 -10.79
CA ASP A 269 -4.88 22.90 -10.16
C ASP A 269 -5.79 23.72 -9.24
N ASP A 270 -7.09 23.79 -9.56
CA ASP A 270 -8.12 24.43 -8.73
C ASP A 270 -8.30 23.70 -7.39
N GLU A 271 -8.44 22.37 -7.40
CA GLU A 271 -8.55 21.58 -6.17
C GLU A 271 -7.26 21.65 -5.33
N ILE A 272 -6.10 21.57 -5.97
CA ILE A 272 -4.80 21.74 -5.30
C ILE A 272 -4.74 23.09 -4.58
N SER A 273 -5.14 24.16 -5.26
CA SER A 273 -5.09 25.53 -4.73
C SER A 273 -6.04 25.72 -3.54
N LYS A 274 -7.25 25.15 -3.61
CA LYS A 274 -8.25 25.19 -2.52
C LYS A 274 -7.75 24.56 -1.22
N VAL A 275 -6.99 23.47 -1.29
CA VAL A 275 -6.59 22.70 -0.08
C VAL A 275 -5.15 22.92 0.37
N ALA A 276 -4.28 23.51 -0.46
CA ALA A 276 -2.85 23.67 -0.18
C ALA A 276 -2.55 24.28 1.20
N ALA A 277 -3.18 25.40 1.54
CA ALA A 277 -2.95 26.07 2.82
C ALA A 277 -3.37 25.22 4.03
N LYS A 278 -4.46 24.44 3.90
CA LYS A 278 -4.93 23.54 4.96
C LYS A 278 -3.99 22.34 5.10
N THR A 279 -3.52 21.79 3.98
CA THR A 279 -2.53 20.71 3.95
C THR A 279 -1.22 21.13 4.59
N GLY A 280 -0.70 22.33 4.28
CA GLY A 280 0.53 22.85 4.89
C GLY A 280 0.42 22.97 6.43
N ARG A 281 -0.73 23.42 6.96
CA ARG A 281 -0.97 23.45 8.41
C ARG A 281 -1.00 22.05 9.03
N LEU A 282 -1.67 21.10 8.39
CA LEU A 282 -1.70 19.71 8.85
C LEU A 282 -0.29 19.10 8.87
N ASN A 283 0.46 19.26 7.78
CA ASN A 283 1.81 18.71 7.69
C ASN A 283 2.75 19.33 8.72
N ARG A 284 2.69 20.65 8.93
CA ARG A 284 3.46 21.31 10.00
C ARG A 284 3.13 20.73 11.37
N PHE A 285 1.86 20.47 11.66
CA PHE A 285 1.45 19.81 12.89
C PHE A 285 2.02 18.38 13.00
N LEU A 286 1.88 17.56 11.96
CA LEU A 286 2.39 16.18 11.95
C LEU A 286 3.91 16.11 12.11
N MET A 287 4.66 16.95 11.38
CA MET A 287 6.11 17.07 11.53
C MET A 287 6.53 17.59 12.91
N SER A 288 5.73 18.46 13.54
CA SER A 288 6.00 18.89 14.91
C SER A 288 5.82 17.75 15.91
N GLN A 289 4.81 16.90 15.70
CA GLN A 289 4.57 15.70 16.51
C GLN A 289 5.65 14.65 16.34
N SER A 290 6.28 14.54 15.15
CA SER A 290 7.36 13.57 14.91
C SER A 290 8.57 13.76 15.85
N ARG A 291 8.70 14.94 16.47
CA ARG A 291 9.70 15.22 17.50
C ARG A 291 9.53 14.34 18.74
N SER A 292 8.34 13.84 19.05
CA SER A 292 8.07 13.03 20.25
C SER A 292 7.49 11.65 19.95
N THR A 293 6.95 11.40 18.75
CA THR A 293 6.42 10.11 18.34
C THR A 293 7.01 9.63 17.01
N THR A 294 7.19 8.32 16.87
CA THR A 294 7.63 7.66 15.63
C THR A 294 6.49 6.97 14.90
N GLU A 295 5.25 7.08 15.39
CA GLU A 295 4.08 6.39 14.82
C GLU A 295 3.57 7.05 13.53
N LEU A 296 3.91 8.31 13.30
CA LEU A 296 3.48 9.07 12.14
C LEU A 296 4.55 9.00 11.04
N SER A 297 4.22 8.34 9.94
CA SER A 297 5.13 8.17 8.78
C SER A 297 4.52 8.66 7.46
N TYR A 298 3.49 9.50 7.53
CA TYR A 298 2.80 10.02 6.35
C TYR A 298 2.51 11.52 6.50
N LEU A 299 2.73 12.26 5.41
CA LEU A 299 2.31 13.67 5.27
C LEU A 299 1.30 13.77 4.13
N ALA A 300 0.37 14.72 4.22
CA ALA A 300 -0.64 14.92 3.18
C ALA A 300 -0.05 15.68 1.99
N SER A 301 -0.48 15.34 0.77
CA SER A 301 -0.16 16.10 -0.44
C SER A 301 -1.45 16.69 -1.02
N PRO A 302 -1.54 18.03 -1.22
CA PRO A 302 -2.67 18.60 -1.93
C PRO A 302 -2.62 18.22 -3.42
N VAL A 303 -1.47 17.83 -3.97
CA VAL A 303 -1.34 17.39 -5.36
C VAL A 303 -2.02 16.05 -5.58
N THR A 304 -1.80 15.06 -4.70
CA THR A 304 -2.38 13.73 -4.86
C THR A 304 -3.73 13.56 -4.16
N GLY A 305 -4.07 14.45 -3.22
CA GLY A 305 -5.24 14.32 -2.36
C GLY A 305 -5.11 13.23 -1.30
N GLY A 306 -3.92 12.62 -1.16
CA GLY A 306 -3.65 11.49 -0.27
C GLY A 306 -2.41 11.69 0.61
N GLY A 307 -2.08 10.65 1.37
CA GLY A 307 -0.87 10.60 2.20
C GLY A 307 0.34 10.12 1.39
N ILE A 308 1.49 10.75 1.61
CA ILE A 308 2.80 10.39 1.08
C ILE A 308 3.65 9.87 2.23
N ALA A 309 4.27 8.71 2.06
CA ALA A 309 5.16 8.16 3.06
C ALA A 309 6.41 9.05 3.23
N VAL A 310 6.68 9.50 4.45
CA VAL A 310 7.83 10.33 4.78
C VAL A 310 8.46 9.79 6.06
N SER A 311 9.70 9.29 5.93
CA SER A 311 10.46 8.74 7.06
C SER A 311 10.70 9.81 8.14
N LEU A 312 11.01 9.36 9.36
CA LEU A 312 11.24 10.25 10.50
C LEU A 312 12.30 11.32 10.22
N PHE A 313 13.47 10.92 9.69
CA PHE A 313 14.55 11.87 9.38
C PHE A 313 14.15 12.86 8.29
N HIS A 314 13.43 12.42 7.25
CA HIS A 314 12.91 13.34 6.23
C HIS A 314 11.89 14.33 6.83
N GLN A 315 11.08 13.93 7.82
CA GLN A 315 10.20 14.86 8.52
C GLN A 315 10.99 15.91 9.32
N PHE A 316 12.10 15.53 9.97
CA PHE A 316 12.98 16.50 10.64
C PHE A 316 13.61 17.46 9.65
N PHE A 317 14.10 16.96 8.51
CA PHE A 317 14.68 17.78 7.46
C PHE A 317 13.67 18.75 6.83
N LEU A 318 12.45 18.28 6.54
CA LEU A 318 11.37 19.16 6.06
C LEU A 318 10.99 20.22 7.09
N LEU A 319 10.93 19.86 8.38
CA LEU A 319 10.65 20.82 9.45
C LEU A 319 11.76 21.86 9.57
N ALA A 320 13.03 21.45 9.50
CA ALA A 320 14.17 22.36 9.46
C ALA A 320 14.10 23.31 8.27
N THR A 321 13.73 22.82 7.09
CA THR A 321 13.52 23.66 5.90
C THR A 321 12.42 24.70 6.11
N LEU A 322 11.31 24.31 6.76
CA LEU A 322 10.23 25.24 7.11
C LEU A 322 10.61 26.28 8.17
N GLU A 323 11.68 26.04 8.92
CA GLU A 323 12.27 26.96 9.90
C GLU A 323 13.44 27.79 9.31
N GLY A 324 13.70 27.67 8.00
CA GLY A 324 14.69 28.47 7.27
C GLY A 324 16.03 27.79 7.02
N GLY A 325 16.19 26.51 7.33
CA GLY A 325 17.37 25.74 6.95
C GLY A 325 17.40 25.46 5.43
N ASP A 326 18.54 25.69 4.79
CA ASP A 326 18.71 25.58 3.35
C ASP A 326 19.91 24.72 2.91
N ASP A 327 20.73 24.25 3.85
CA ASP A 327 21.90 23.41 3.58
C ASP A 327 21.96 22.13 4.44
N ALA A 328 22.75 21.14 4.01
CA ALA A 328 22.81 19.84 4.67
C ALA A 328 23.20 19.95 6.16
N LYS A 329 24.09 20.89 6.49
CA LYS A 329 24.63 21.09 7.83
C LYS A 329 23.58 21.64 8.80
N THR A 330 22.79 22.63 8.38
CA THR A 330 21.71 23.21 9.17
C THR A 330 20.59 22.20 9.41
N LEU A 331 20.23 21.43 8.38
CA LEU A 331 19.24 20.35 8.47
C LEU A 331 19.70 19.24 9.43
N ALA A 332 20.95 18.82 9.34
CA ALA A 332 21.55 17.82 10.22
C ALA A 332 21.62 18.28 11.67
N THR A 333 22.06 19.52 11.91
CA THR A 333 22.14 20.13 13.24
C THR A 333 20.75 20.20 13.89
N PHE A 334 19.73 20.55 13.11
CA PHE A 334 18.35 20.57 13.59
C PHE A 334 17.87 19.18 14.02
N ALA A 335 18.07 18.17 13.18
CA ALA A 335 17.70 16.79 13.48
C ALA A 335 18.45 16.26 14.72
N TRP A 336 19.76 16.53 14.82
CA TRP A 336 20.58 16.13 15.96
C TRP A 336 20.08 16.72 17.28
N ARG A 337 19.76 18.02 17.30
CA ARG A 337 19.20 18.69 18.49
C ARG A 337 17.95 17.96 19.04
N ILE A 338 17.08 17.46 18.15
CA ILE A 338 15.88 16.71 18.55
C ILE A 338 16.27 15.36 19.14
N LEU A 339 17.18 14.61 18.50
CA LEU A 339 17.61 13.29 18.96
C LEU A 339 18.36 13.37 20.30
N ALA A 340 19.33 14.27 20.41
CA ALA A 340 20.13 14.48 21.61
C ALA A 340 19.25 14.85 22.82
N SER A 341 18.23 15.69 22.62
CA SER A 341 17.28 16.05 23.70
C SER A 341 16.46 14.87 24.24
N GLN A 342 16.42 13.76 23.50
CA GLN A 342 15.73 12.52 23.88
C GLN A 342 16.69 11.40 24.26
N ASN A 343 18.00 11.68 24.41
CA ASN A 343 19.05 10.67 24.60
C ASN A 343 19.03 9.58 23.51
N LYS A 344 18.69 9.95 22.26
CA LYS A 344 18.71 9.06 21.10
C LYS A 344 19.95 9.31 20.24
N CYS A 345 20.45 8.27 19.61
CA CYS A 345 21.54 8.32 18.63
C CYS A 345 21.16 7.54 17.37
N LEU A 346 21.94 7.72 16.30
CA LEU A 346 21.80 6.95 15.07
C LEU A 346 22.33 5.53 15.28
N LEU A 347 21.80 4.61 14.48
CA LEU A 347 22.34 3.26 14.34
C LEU A 347 23.15 3.18 13.05
N LYS A 348 24.40 2.73 13.15
CA LYS A 348 25.24 2.38 12.02
C LYS A 348 25.53 0.89 12.09
N GLU A 349 25.13 0.14 11.07
CA GLU A 349 25.24 -1.33 11.03
C GLU A 349 24.59 -2.02 12.26
N GLY A 350 23.47 -1.47 12.73
CA GLY A 350 22.75 -1.97 13.89
C GLY A 350 23.37 -1.61 15.25
N LYS A 351 24.49 -0.87 15.29
CA LYS A 351 25.14 -0.43 16.52
C LYS A 351 24.91 1.07 16.77
N PRO A 352 24.67 1.47 18.03
CA PRO A 352 24.61 2.88 18.42
C PRO A 352 25.90 3.62 18.09
N VAL A 353 25.79 4.77 17.43
CA VAL A 353 26.91 5.71 17.26
C VAL A 353 26.98 6.56 18.52
N SER A 354 28.02 6.37 19.34
CA SER A 354 28.18 7.08 20.61
C SER A 354 28.82 8.47 20.45
N ASP A 355 29.58 8.69 19.39
CA ASP A 355 30.27 9.97 19.16
C ASP A 355 29.34 10.99 18.48
N GLU A 356 29.28 12.19 19.03
CA GLU A 356 28.43 13.27 18.51
C GLU A 356 28.84 13.72 17.11
N ASN A 357 30.14 13.82 16.83
CA ASN A 357 30.62 14.24 15.51
C ASN A 357 30.29 13.19 14.45
N GLU A 358 30.40 11.90 14.79
CA GLU A 358 29.98 10.82 13.89
C GLU A 358 28.47 10.83 13.61
N ASN A 359 27.62 11.11 14.62
CA ASN A 359 26.18 11.26 14.42
C ASN A 359 25.85 12.43 13.49
N LEU A 360 26.47 13.60 13.73
CA LEU A 360 26.28 14.79 12.91
C LEU A 360 26.74 14.58 11.47
N ALA A 361 27.91 13.97 11.25
CA ALA A 361 28.43 13.69 9.92
C ALA A 361 27.51 12.76 9.12
N GLU A 362 26.93 11.74 9.76
CA GLU A 362 25.97 10.85 9.10
C GLU A 362 24.64 11.54 8.80
N LEU A 363 24.14 12.39 9.71
CA LEU A 363 22.95 13.21 9.47
C LEU A 363 23.18 14.20 8.33
N GLU A 364 24.37 14.80 8.23
CA GLU A 364 24.73 15.72 7.14
C GLU A 364 24.77 14.98 5.80
N ARG A 365 25.35 13.78 5.76
CA ARG A 365 25.31 12.92 4.57
C ARG A 365 23.88 12.58 4.13
N GLN A 366 23.00 12.22 5.08
CA GLN A 366 21.59 11.93 4.79
C GLN A 366 20.82 13.20 4.35
N ALA A 367 21.10 14.35 4.96
CA ALA A 367 20.50 15.63 4.59
C ALA A 367 20.91 16.05 3.17
N GLY A 368 22.17 15.82 2.78
CA GLY A 368 22.63 16.05 1.40
C GLY A 368 21.84 15.22 0.37
N ASP A 369 21.77 13.90 0.54
CA ASP A 369 20.98 13.03 -0.37
C ASP A 369 19.48 13.41 -0.36
N PHE A 370 18.95 13.82 0.79
CA PHE A 370 17.58 14.32 0.90
C PHE A 370 17.38 15.60 0.09
N ILE A 371 18.26 16.61 0.20
CA ILE A 371 18.17 17.87 -0.54
C ILE A 371 18.22 17.61 -2.05
N ASP A 372 19.13 16.75 -2.50
CA ASP A 372 19.33 16.52 -3.93
C ASP A 372 18.20 15.70 -4.54
N THR A 373 17.59 14.79 -3.78
CA THR A 373 16.75 13.74 -4.39
C THR A 373 15.31 13.70 -3.90
N ARG A 374 15.05 14.06 -2.64
CA ARG A 374 13.72 13.96 -2.02
C ARG A 374 13.03 15.31 -1.88
N LEU A 375 13.78 16.36 -1.56
CA LEU A 375 13.25 17.71 -1.39
C LEU A 375 12.57 18.26 -2.65
N PRO A 376 13.11 18.09 -3.89
CA PRO A 376 12.43 18.55 -5.11
C PRO A 376 11.09 17.86 -5.31
N LEU A 377 11.03 16.54 -5.06
CA LEU A 377 9.82 15.74 -5.11
C LEU A 377 8.79 16.20 -4.07
N PHE A 378 9.19 16.43 -2.82
CA PHE A 378 8.28 16.88 -1.77
C PHE A 378 7.75 18.30 -1.97
N ARG A 379 8.55 19.19 -2.57
CA ARG A 379 8.08 20.51 -3.05
C ARG A 379 7.09 20.37 -4.20
N ALA A 380 7.38 19.52 -5.18
CA ALA A 380 6.49 19.25 -6.30
C ALA A 380 5.14 18.68 -5.82
N LEU A 381 5.16 17.80 -4.82
CA LEU A 381 3.97 17.26 -4.16
C LEU A 381 3.32 18.26 -3.19
N LYS A 382 3.88 19.46 -3.02
CA LYS A 382 3.41 20.52 -2.10
C LYS A 382 3.20 20.01 -0.66
N ILE A 383 4.10 19.15 -0.19
CA ILE A 383 4.14 18.71 1.21
C ILE A 383 4.59 19.86 2.13
N ILE A 384 5.52 20.68 1.63
CA ILE A 384 5.98 21.93 2.24
C ILE A 384 5.77 23.11 1.31
#